data_AF-A0A2Z6S9K5-F1
#
_entry.id   AF-A0A2Z6S9K5-F1
#
_cell.length_a   1.000
_cell.length_b   1.000
_cell.length_c   1.000
_cell.angle_alpha   90.00
_cell.angle_beta   90.00
_cell.angle_gamma   90.00
#
_symmetry.space_group_name_H-M   'P 1'
#
loop_
_entity.id
_entity.type
_entity.pdbx_description
1 polymer ?
#
loop_
_entity_poly.entity_id
_entity_poly.type
_entity_poly.pdbx_seq_one_letter_code
_entity_poly.pdbx_strand_id
1 'polypeptide(L)'
;LYRSGDFIYYQDNGQKKLGRLRAILKNDEYYKLRVQKILNYNDLPGNLKELSRQRRSITGEVWLQDEPFLTIMTSQILEKAAIMMTFQHQNIPKDSLRISEIIYKCNDHWCVRDVKFSYLHPSDYISIRNPPSSSMPVYKLFLDLYYDDFGTFRNVYHSLGGVYIQFGNMPTHQRKLIKNHFVLRFVLFGGNFNKFMVPFVSEIKDFEKGKIMTVQGQDAWVIADLGIVTADLPQGNDLAGVMRHNANKGCHTYKIDKGS
;
A
#
# COMPACT_ATOMS: atom_id res chain seq x y z
N LEU A 1 -19.67 -11.57 4.95
CA LEU A 1 -18.20 -11.59 4.80
C LEU A 1 -17.67 -10.16 4.96
N TYR A 2 -16.69 -9.96 5.84
CA TYR A 2 -16.03 -8.67 6.09
C TYR A 2 -14.58 -8.71 5.59
N ARG A 3 -14.08 -7.59 5.09
CA ARG A 3 -12.72 -7.43 4.56
C ARG A 3 -12.06 -6.19 5.15
N SER A 4 -10.73 -6.14 5.13
CA SER A 4 -10.01 -4.89 5.43
C SER A 4 -10.44 -3.83 4.42
N GLY A 5 -10.60 -2.58 4.88
CA GLY A 5 -11.14 -1.47 4.10
C GLY A 5 -12.65 -1.28 4.26
N ASP A 6 -13.42 -2.31 4.64
CA ASP A 6 -14.88 -2.21 4.83
C ASP A 6 -15.23 -1.19 5.92
N PHE A 7 -16.26 -0.39 5.65
CA PHE A 7 -16.90 0.45 6.65
C PHE A 7 -17.97 -0.34 7.40
N ILE A 8 -18.02 -0.16 8.72
CA ILE A 8 -18.90 -0.93 9.61
C ILE A 8 -19.58 -0.03 10.64
N TYR A 9 -20.77 -0.45 11.07
CA TYR A 9 -21.32 -0.07 12.35
C TYR A 9 -20.92 -1.09 13.40
N TYR A 10 -20.49 -0.62 14.56
CA TYR A 10 -20.12 -1.47 15.69
C TYR A 10 -20.67 -0.91 17.01
N GLN A 11 -20.81 -1.79 17.99
CA GLN A 11 -21.26 -1.43 19.34
C GLN A 11 -20.06 -1.09 20.23
N ASP A 12 -20.08 0.11 20.81
CA ASP A 12 -19.08 0.60 21.75
C ASP A 12 -19.78 1.24 22.94
N ASN A 13 -19.58 0.68 24.14
CA ASN A 13 -20.23 1.13 25.38
C ASN A 13 -21.75 1.36 25.24
N GLY A 14 -22.45 0.43 24.57
CA GLY A 14 -23.90 0.51 24.35
C GLY A 14 -24.35 1.46 23.24
N GLN A 15 -23.42 2.18 22.57
CA GLN A 15 -23.73 3.07 21.47
C GLN A 15 -23.34 2.47 20.12
N LYS A 16 -24.16 2.76 19.09
CA LYS A 16 -23.83 2.47 17.69
C LYS A 16 -22.80 3.49 17.20
N LYS A 17 -21.61 3.03 16.83
CA LYS A 17 -20.51 3.85 16.31
C LYS A 17 -20.12 3.40 14.90
N LEU A 18 -19.49 4.32 14.16
CA LEU A 18 -18.97 4.08 12.83
C LEU A 18 -17.47 3.82 12.88
N GLY A 19 -17.01 2.90 12.04
CA GLY A 19 -15.59 2.62 11.93
C GLY A 19 -15.21 2.05 10.57
N ARG A 20 -13.91 2.08 10.29
CA ARG A 20 -13.31 1.44 9.12
C ARG A 20 -12.42 0.30 9.57
N LEU A 21 -12.65 -0.90 9.04
CA LEU A 21 -11.81 -2.07 9.33
C LEU A 21 -10.43 -1.87 8.73
N ARG A 22 -9.39 -1.96 9.56
CA ARG A 22 -7.98 -1.83 9.15
C ARG A 22 -7.21 -3.13 9.19
N ALA A 23 -7.58 -4.04 10.09
CA ALA A 23 -6.99 -5.37 10.14
C ALA A 23 -7.95 -6.37 10.78
N ILE A 24 -7.83 -7.63 10.35
CA ILE A 24 -8.45 -8.79 10.99
C ILE A 24 -7.30 -9.60 11.58
N LEU A 25 -7.25 -9.66 12.90
CA LEU A 25 -6.20 -10.31 13.67
C LEU A 25 -6.75 -11.65 14.16
N LYS A 26 -6.08 -12.76 13.83
CA LYS A 26 -6.41 -14.07 14.39
C LYS A 26 -5.51 -14.30 15.61
N ASN A 27 -6.13 -14.51 16.77
CA ASN A 27 -5.48 -15.14 17.91
C ASN A 27 -5.86 -16.64 17.94
N ASP A 28 -5.19 -17.46 18.75
CA ASP A 28 -5.36 -18.92 18.75
C ASP A 28 -6.82 -19.39 18.84
N GLU A 29 -7.67 -18.65 19.56
CA GLU A 29 -9.07 -19.02 19.78
C GLU A 29 -10.09 -18.09 19.08
N TYR A 30 -9.76 -16.82 18.83
CA TYR A 30 -10.74 -15.82 18.36
C TYR A 30 -10.15 -14.79 17.40
N TYR A 31 -11.03 -14.22 16.57
CA TYR A 31 -10.70 -13.08 15.72
C TYR A 31 -10.94 -11.76 16.47
N LYS A 32 -9.94 -10.89 16.42
CA LYS A 32 -10.02 -9.48 16.84
C LYS A 32 -9.93 -8.58 15.62
N LEU A 33 -10.57 -7.43 15.69
CA LEU A 33 -10.66 -6.49 14.58
C LEU A 33 -10.03 -5.17 14.98
N ARG A 34 -9.09 -4.67 14.19
CA ARG A 34 -8.54 -3.33 14.35
C ARG A 34 -9.40 -2.36 13.54
N VAL A 35 -10.00 -1.39 14.22
CA VAL A 35 -10.96 -0.44 13.66
C VAL A 35 -10.42 0.97 13.80
N GLN A 36 -10.45 1.71 12.69
CA GLN A 36 -10.26 3.15 12.68
C GLN A 36 -11.58 3.85 12.99
N LYS A 37 -11.56 4.78 13.95
CA LYS A 37 -12.78 5.47 14.38
C LYS A 37 -13.28 6.43 13.32
N ILE A 38 -14.60 6.52 13.20
CA ILE A 38 -15.29 7.56 12.43
C ILE A 38 -16.19 8.33 13.39
N LEU A 39 -15.98 9.64 13.45
CA LEU A 39 -16.62 10.53 14.40
C LEU A 39 -17.80 11.25 13.75
N ASN A 40 -18.85 11.45 14.54
CA ASN A 40 -19.89 12.42 14.23
C ASN A 40 -19.47 13.81 14.72
N TYR A 41 -20.19 14.85 14.29
CA TYR A 41 -19.92 16.23 14.70
C TYR A 41 -19.85 16.41 16.23
N ASN A 42 -20.74 15.74 16.96
CA ASN A 42 -20.80 15.83 18.42
C ASN A 42 -19.55 15.26 19.10
N ASP A 43 -18.92 14.26 18.48
CA ASP A 43 -17.72 13.57 18.97
C ASP A 43 -16.42 14.32 18.56
N LEU A 44 -16.51 15.42 17.81
CA LEU A 44 -15.35 16.20 17.41
C LEU A 44 -14.67 16.91 18.59
N PRO A 45 -13.34 17.12 18.55
CA PRO A 45 -12.65 18.02 19.47
C PRO A 45 -13.22 19.44 19.42
N GLY A 46 -13.24 20.12 20.57
CA GLY A 46 -13.86 21.45 20.70
C GLY A 46 -13.29 22.48 19.72
N ASN A 47 -11.98 22.49 19.48
CA ASN A 47 -11.33 23.39 18.53
C ASN A 47 -11.69 23.12 17.07
N LEU A 48 -12.29 21.97 16.75
CA LEU A 48 -12.75 21.61 15.41
C LEU A 48 -14.27 21.76 15.23
N LYS A 49 -15.03 22.09 16.29
CA LYS A 49 -16.49 22.28 16.24
C LYS A 49 -16.88 23.63 15.64
N GLU A 50 -16.61 23.78 14.35
CA GLU A 50 -16.99 24.96 13.57
C GLU A 50 -18.40 24.83 12.96
N LEU A 51 -19.09 25.96 12.79
CA LEU A 51 -20.41 26.02 12.13
C LEU A 51 -20.40 25.43 10.71
N SER A 52 -19.27 25.57 10.00
CA SER A 52 -19.07 24.96 8.69
C SER A 52 -19.19 23.43 8.74
N ARG A 53 -18.54 22.78 9.71
CA ARG A 53 -18.61 21.33 9.95
C ARG A 53 -19.98 20.91 10.46
N GLN A 54 -20.64 21.73 11.27
CA GLN A 54 -22.01 21.46 11.71
C GLN A 54 -22.95 21.37 10.52
N ARG A 55 -22.91 22.36 9.60
CA ARG A 55 -23.72 22.33 8.37
C ARG A 55 -23.42 21.10 7.51
N ARG A 56 -22.14 20.73 7.38
CA ARG A 56 -21.76 19.53 6.62
C ARG A 56 -22.22 18.23 7.27
N SER A 57 -22.24 18.13 8.60
CA SER A 57 -22.80 16.94 9.28
C SER A 57 -24.28 16.74 9.03
N ILE A 58 -25.06 17.82 8.89
CA ILE A 58 -26.49 17.74 8.54
C ILE A 58 -26.67 17.10 7.15
N THR A 59 -25.71 17.31 6.26
CA THR A 59 -25.67 16.71 4.92
C THR A 59 -24.93 15.37 4.86
N GLY A 60 -24.77 14.68 6.00
CA GLY A 60 -24.19 13.33 6.06
C GLY A 60 -22.66 13.26 6.13
N GLU A 61 -21.96 14.37 6.42
CA GLU A 61 -20.51 14.29 6.62
C GLU A 61 -20.10 13.74 8.00
N VAL A 62 -19.14 12.83 7.98
CA VAL A 62 -18.49 12.22 9.14
C VAL A 62 -16.97 12.29 8.99
N TRP A 63 -16.23 12.17 10.08
CA TRP A 63 -14.78 12.41 10.11
C TRP A 63 -13.99 11.16 10.44
N LEU A 64 -12.96 10.86 9.66
CA LEU A 64 -12.06 9.74 9.97
C LEU A 64 -11.02 10.18 11.00
N GLN A 65 -10.85 9.44 12.08
CA GLN A 65 -9.79 9.72 13.05
C GLN A 65 -8.56 8.86 12.77
N ASP A 66 -7.37 9.47 12.69
CA ASP A 66 -6.14 8.76 12.33
C ASP A 66 -5.72 7.74 13.41
N GLU A 67 -5.46 8.22 14.62
CA GLU A 67 -5.12 7.43 15.81
C GLU A 67 -5.89 7.95 17.04
N PRO A 68 -6.13 7.12 18.07
CA PRO A 68 -5.78 5.71 18.16
C PRO A 68 -6.75 4.78 17.41
N PHE A 69 -6.23 3.68 16.86
CA PHE A 69 -7.06 2.56 16.42
C PHE A 69 -7.66 1.79 17.61
N LEU A 70 -8.92 1.37 17.47
CA LEU A 70 -9.61 0.53 18.44
C LEU A 70 -9.43 -0.96 18.10
N THR A 71 -9.42 -1.82 19.10
CA THR A 71 -9.54 -3.27 18.91
C THR A 71 -10.90 -3.73 19.42
N ILE A 72 -11.70 -4.36 18.57
CA ILE A 72 -13.03 -4.90 18.93
C ILE A 72 -13.12 -6.39 18.65
N MET A 73 -14.08 -7.05 19.29
CA MET A 73 -14.45 -8.43 18.98
C MET A 73 -15.40 -8.48 17.78
N THR A 74 -15.44 -9.61 17.07
CA THR A 74 -16.39 -9.81 15.95
C THR A 74 -17.85 -9.70 16.38
N SER A 75 -18.18 -10.06 17.63
CA SER A 75 -19.51 -9.92 18.22
C SER A 75 -19.98 -8.46 18.37
N GLN A 76 -19.06 -7.50 18.32
CA GLN A 76 -19.41 -6.07 18.39
C GLN A 76 -19.77 -5.49 17.02
N ILE A 77 -19.56 -6.20 15.91
CA ILE A 77 -20.02 -5.73 14.59
C ILE A 77 -21.53 -5.87 14.52
N LEU A 78 -22.20 -4.80 14.09
CA LEU A 78 -23.63 -4.80 13.83
C LEU A 78 -23.90 -5.09 12.34
N GLU A 79 -23.37 -4.24 11.45
CA GLU A 79 -23.61 -4.33 10.01
C GLU A 79 -22.55 -3.54 9.21
N LYS A 80 -22.55 -3.67 7.88
CA LYS A 80 -21.75 -2.83 7.00
C LYS A 80 -22.34 -1.43 6.88
N ALA A 81 -21.48 -0.43 6.80
CA ALA A 81 -21.88 0.96 6.54
C ALA A 81 -21.54 1.33 5.09
N ALA A 82 -22.43 2.07 4.43
CA ALA A 82 -22.16 2.68 3.13
C ALA A 82 -21.60 4.09 3.35
N ILE A 83 -20.28 4.24 3.27
CA ILE A 83 -19.59 5.53 3.42
C ILE A 83 -18.72 5.77 2.20
N MET A 84 -18.78 6.98 1.65
CA MET A 84 -18.01 7.39 0.49
C MET A 84 -16.85 8.31 0.88
N MET A 85 -15.64 7.96 0.45
CA MET A 85 -14.49 8.86 0.57
C MET A 85 -14.51 9.82 -0.62
N THR A 86 -14.49 11.13 -0.35
CA THR A 86 -14.73 12.15 -1.37
C THR A 86 -13.68 12.17 -2.48
N PHE A 87 -12.43 11.83 -2.19
CA PHE A 87 -11.36 11.77 -3.19
C PHE A 87 -11.53 10.63 -4.22
N GLN A 88 -12.33 9.60 -3.91
CA GLN A 88 -12.54 8.44 -4.79
C GLN A 88 -13.76 8.59 -5.72
N HIS A 89 -14.64 9.57 -5.46
CA HIS A 89 -15.93 9.66 -6.11
C HIS A 89 -16.19 11.08 -6.64
N GLN A 90 -16.45 11.19 -7.93
CA GLN A 90 -16.78 12.47 -8.57
C GLN A 90 -18.20 12.94 -8.20
N ASN A 91 -19.13 12.02 -7.99
CA ASN A 91 -20.52 12.29 -7.63
C ASN A 91 -20.90 11.53 -6.36
N ILE A 92 -21.30 12.25 -5.32
CA ILE A 92 -21.72 11.69 -4.03
C ILE A 92 -23.21 12.02 -3.85
N PRO A 93 -24.09 11.01 -3.73
CA PRO A 93 -25.50 11.23 -3.44
C PRO A 93 -25.71 12.09 -2.19
N LYS A 94 -26.70 12.99 -2.21
CA LYS A 94 -26.94 13.97 -1.13
C LYS A 94 -27.19 13.32 0.24
N ASP A 95 -27.76 12.12 0.27
CA ASP A 95 -28.13 11.42 1.50
C ASP A 95 -27.11 10.34 1.92
N SER A 96 -25.97 10.27 1.22
CA SER A 96 -24.93 9.30 1.55
C SER A 96 -23.96 9.83 2.60
N LEU A 97 -23.53 8.94 3.51
CA LEU A 97 -22.47 9.27 4.44
C LEU A 97 -21.17 9.47 3.68
N ARG A 98 -20.44 10.53 4.01
CA ARG A 98 -19.19 10.88 3.31
C ARG A 98 -18.11 11.36 4.25
N ILE A 99 -16.86 11.15 3.83
CA ILE A 99 -15.65 11.61 4.52
C ILE A 99 -14.85 12.49 3.57
N SER A 100 -14.61 13.76 3.95
CA SER A 100 -13.64 14.64 3.29
C SER A 100 -12.41 14.97 4.14
N GLU A 101 -12.48 14.72 5.44
CA GLU A 101 -11.46 15.14 6.39
C GLU A 101 -10.98 13.98 7.28
N ILE A 102 -9.69 13.99 7.58
CA ILE A 102 -9.04 13.16 8.59
C ILE A 102 -8.63 14.05 9.75
N ILE A 103 -8.98 13.61 10.95
CA ILE A 103 -8.63 14.27 12.21
C ILE A 103 -7.47 13.52 12.85
N TYR A 104 -6.44 14.25 13.24
CA TYR A 104 -5.26 13.69 13.88
C TYR A 104 -4.73 14.64 14.95
N LYS A 105 -3.83 14.14 15.81
CA LYS A 105 -3.20 14.92 16.87
C LYS A 105 -1.76 15.24 16.47
N CYS A 106 -1.38 16.51 16.48
CA CYS A 106 -0.02 16.99 16.24
C CYS A 106 0.41 17.86 17.42
N ASN A 107 1.49 17.49 18.12
CA ASN A 107 1.97 18.21 19.31
C ASN A 107 0.83 18.50 20.31
N ASP A 108 0.03 17.47 20.61
CA ASP A 108 -1.16 17.54 21.47
C ASP A 108 -2.33 18.41 21.00
N HIS A 109 -2.24 19.00 19.80
CA HIS A 109 -3.32 19.77 19.19
C HIS A 109 -4.06 18.95 18.13
N TRP A 110 -5.38 19.07 18.10
CA TRP A 110 -6.19 18.43 17.07
C TRP A 110 -6.12 19.22 15.77
N CYS A 111 -5.68 18.55 14.71
CA CYS A 111 -5.51 19.09 13.37
C CYS A 111 -6.36 18.31 12.37
N VAL A 112 -6.54 18.91 11.20
CA VAL A 112 -7.29 18.33 10.09
C VAL A 112 -6.39 18.24 8.86
N ARG A 113 -6.53 17.16 8.10
CA ARG A 113 -5.97 17.05 6.75
C ARG A 113 -7.00 16.46 5.80
N ASP A 114 -6.81 16.74 4.52
CA ASP A 114 -7.64 16.21 3.44
C ASP A 114 -7.60 14.67 3.43
N VAL A 115 -8.77 14.04 3.19
CA VAL A 115 -8.92 12.59 3.14
C VAL A 115 -8.07 11.91 2.06
N LYS A 116 -7.63 12.63 1.02
CA LYS A 116 -6.67 12.11 0.03
C LYS A 116 -5.34 11.67 0.63
N PHE A 117 -5.00 12.16 1.83
CA PHE A 117 -3.83 11.75 2.62
C PHE A 117 -4.14 10.59 3.58
N SER A 118 -5.26 9.89 3.40
CA SER A 118 -5.52 8.63 4.10
C SER A 118 -4.49 7.60 3.69
N TYR A 119 -3.99 6.84 4.68
CA TYR A 119 -3.30 5.59 4.38
C TYR A 119 -4.23 4.69 3.55
N LEU A 120 -3.79 4.39 2.33
CA LEU A 120 -4.42 3.40 1.48
C LEU A 120 -3.93 2.04 1.95
N HIS A 121 -4.84 1.22 2.49
CA HIS A 121 -4.51 -0.16 2.78
C HIS A 121 -4.31 -0.88 1.43
N PRO A 122 -3.41 -1.87 1.30
CA PRO A 122 -3.24 -2.62 0.07
C PRO A 122 -4.57 -3.14 -0.54
N SER A 123 -5.53 -3.52 0.29
CA SER A 123 -6.88 -3.91 -0.18
C SER A 123 -7.67 -2.80 -0.87
N ASP A 124 -7.32 -1.53 -0.68
CA ASP A 124 -8.05 -0.38 -1.24
C ASP A 124 -7.64 -0.09 -2.69
N TYR A 125 -6.45 -0.53 -3.13
CA TYR A 125 -5.93 -0.24 -4.47
C TYR A 125 -5.45 -1.48 -5.23
N ILE A 126 -5.16 -2.60 -4.55
CA ILE A 126 -4.83 -3.85 -5.22
C ILE A 126 -6.12 -4.45 -5.80
N SER A 127 -6.25 -4.34 -7.12
CA SER A 127 -7.30 -5.03 -7.87
C SER A 127 -6.87 -6.46 -8.19
N ILE A 128 -7.19 -7.40 -7.29
CA ILE A 128 -6.98 -8.83 -7.57
C ILE A 128 -8.07 -9.28 -8.55
N ARG A 129 -7.69 -9.65 -9.77
CA ARG A 129 -8.61 -10.31 -10.69
C ARG A 129 -8.86 -11.74 -10.21
N ASN A 130 -10.13 -12.12 -10.16
CA ASN A 130 -10.52 -13.48 -9.84
C ASN A 130 -10.12 -14.41 -11.00
N PRO A 131 -9.78 -15.68 -10.70
CA PRO A 131 -9.58 -16.66 -11.74
C PRO A 131 -10.87 -16.82 -12.58
N PRO A 132 -10.77 -17.24 -13.85
CA PRO A 132 -11.93 -17.49 -14.72
C PRO A 132 -12.92 -18.50 -14.14
N SER A 133 -12.43 -19.44 -13.33
CA SER A 133 -13.23 -20.43 -12.61
C SER A 133 -12.81 -20.50 -11.14
N SER A 134 -13.79 -20.65 -10.24
CA SER A 134 -13.54 -20.80 -8.80
C SER A 134 -12.83 -22.11 -8.43
N SER A 135 -12.86 -23.12 -9.30
CA SER A 135 -12.18 -24.41 -9.10
C SER A 135 -10.74 -24.44 -9.65
N MET A 136 -10.32 -23.41 -10.38
CA MET A 136 -9.00 -23.36 -10.97
C MET A 136 -7.93 -23.10 -9.89
N PRO A 137 -6.82 -23.87 -9.86
CA PRO A 137 -5.70 -23.58 -8.97
C PRO A 137 -5.16 -22.17 -9.21
N VAL A 138 -4.84 -21.46 -8.14
CA VAL A 138 -4.27 -20.11 -8.20
C VAL A 138 -2.85 -20.14 -7.65
N TYR A 139 -1.88 -19.79 -8.47
CA TYR A 139 -0.48 -19.63 -8.05
C TYR A 139 -0.11 -18.16 -8.00
N LYS A 140 0.48 -17.73 -6.89
CA LYS A 140 0.97 -16.35 -6.70
C LYS A 140 2.47 -16.36 -6.55
N LEU A 141 3.16 -15.71 -7.48
CA LEU A 141 4.60 -15.55 -7.51
C LEU A 141 4.96 -14.16 -7.01
N PHE A 142 5.81 -14.10 -6.01
CA PHE A 142 6.43 -12.89 -5.51
C PHE A 142 7.85 -12.84 -6.04
N LEU A 143 8.14 -11.80 -6.81
CA LEU A 143 9.42 -11.60 -7.48
C LEU A 143 10.27 -10.64 -6.65
N ASP A 144 11.50 -11.07 -6.37
CA ASP A 144 12.55 -10.29 -5.73
C ASP A 144 13.61 -9.98 -6.79
N LEU A 145 13.81 -8.70 -7.10
CA LEU A 145 14.75 -8.25 -8.12
C LEU A 145 15.98 -7.65 -7.46
N TYR A 146 17.15 -8.06 -7.93
CA TYR A 146 18.44 -7.55 -7.47
C TYR A 146 19.18 -6.86 -8.62
N TYR A 147 19.74 -5.68 -8.35
CA TYR A 147 20.61 -4.97 -9.28
C TYR A 147 22.00 -4.76 -8.66
N ASP A 148 23.02 -5.30 -9.32
CA ASP A 148 24.41 -5.25 -8.89
C ASP A 148 25.25 -4.57 -9.97
N ASP A 149 26.19 -3.70 -9.60
CA ASP A 149 27.24 -3.29 -10.53
C ASP A 149 28.52 -4.02 -10.17
N PHE A 150 28.96 -4.89 -11.08
CA PHE A 150 30.28 -5.47 -11.01
C PHE A 150 31.31 -4.37 -11.10
N GLY A 151 31.97 -4.11 -9.96
CA GLY A 151 33.27 -3.47 -9.93
C GLY A 151 34.20 -4.29 -10.80
N THR A 152 34.50 -3.78 -11.98
CA THR A 152 35.42 -4.44 -12.88
C THR A 152 36.73 -4.70 -12.17
N PHE A 153 37.27 -5.91 -12.31
CA PHE A 153 38.65 -6.24 -11.91
C PHE A 153 39.58 -5.06 -12.23
N ARG A 154 40.59 -4.82 -11.38
CA ARG A 154 41.52 -3.66 -11.35
C ARG A 154 42.02 -3.09 -12.70
N ASN A 155 41.85 -3.80 -13.82
CA ASN A 155 42.32 -3.47 -15.17
C ASN A 155 41.23 -3.20 -16.22
N VAL A 156 39.93 -3.17 -15.90
CA VAL A 156 38.87 -2.83 -16.88
C VAL A 156 38.16 -1.54 -16.48
N TYR A 157 38.15 -0.57 -17.38
CA TYR A 157 37.80 0.85 -17.11
C TYR A 157 36.30 1.14 -16.89
N HIS A 158 35.44 0.13 -16.94
CA HIS A 158 34.01 0.32 -17.20
C HIS A 158 33.15 -0.70 -16.43
N SER A 159 32.35 -0.25 -15.46
CA SER A 159 31.46 -1.11 -14.67
C SER A 159 30.41 -1.82 -15.54
N LEU A 160 30.03 -3.03 -15.14
CA LEU A 160 28.98 -3.83 -15.78
C LEU A 160 27.87 -4.07 -14.76
N GLY A 161 26.63 -3.70 -15.10
CA GLY A 161 25.47 -4.00 -14.25
C GLY A 161 24.92 -5.40 -14.51
N GLY A 162 24.46 -6.10 -13.50
CA GLY A 162 23.71 -7.35 -13.57
C GLY A 162 22.35 -7.19 -12.91
N VAL A 163 21.28 -7.56 -13.63
CA VAL A 163 19.92 -7.64 -13.08
C VAL A 163 19.52 -9.09 -12.89
N TYR A 164 19.13 -9.43 -11.67
CA TYR A 164 18.76 -10.77 -11.25
C TYR A 164 17.34 -10.79 -10.73
N ILE A 165 16.69 -11.94 -10.83
CA ILE A 165 15.39 -12.18 -10.23
C ILE A 165 15.38 -13.49 -9.45
N GLN A 166 14.62 -13.51 -8.38
CA GLN A 166 14.38 -14.67 -7.55
C GLN A 166 12.91 -14.76 -7.16
N PHE A 167 12.39 -15.98 -6.99
CA PHE A 167 11.07 -16.17 -6.40
C PHE A 167 11.18 -16.07 -4.88
N GLY A 168 10.65 -14.99 -4.30
CA GLY A 168 10.69 -14.82 -2.85
C GLY A 168 9.67 -15.70 -2.10
N ASN A 169 8.82 -16.47 -2.80
CA ASN A 169 8.04 -17.56 -2.20
C ASN A 169 8.94 -18.70 -1.67
N MET A 170 10.19 -18.78 -2.11
CA MET A 170 11.12 -19.82 -1.67
C MET A 170 11.56 -19.61 -0.20
N PRO A 171 11.70 -20.68 0.59
CA PRO A 171 12.32 -20.61 1.90
C PRO A 171 13.72 -19.97 1.85
N THR A 172 14.11 -19.26 2.90
CA THR A 172 15.39 -18.53 2.96
C THR A 172 16.61 -19.39 2.62
N HIS A 173 16.63 -20.66 3.01
CA HIS A 173 17.74 -21.55 2.66
C HIS A 173 17.82 -21.87 1.17
N GLN A 174 16.67 -21.99 0.47
CA GLN A 174 16.62 -22.15 -0.98
C GLN A 174 16.99 -20.86 -1.70
N ARG A 175 16.55 -19.71 -1.16
CA ARG A 175 16.89 -18.40 -1.72
C ARG A 175 18.39 -18.14 -1.73
N LYS A 176 19.14 -18.68 -0.77
CA LYS A 176 20.61 -18.56 -0.73
C LYS A 176 21.35 -19.38 -1.79
N LEU A 177 20.68 -20.30 -2.50
CA LEU A 177 21.34 -21.13 -3.50
C LEU A 177 21.48 -20.37 -4.82
N ILE A 178 22.69 -20.33 -5.39
CA ILE A 178 22.97 -19.63 -6.65
C ILE A 178 22.08 -20.11 -7.80
N LYS A 179 21.78 -21.41 -7.87
CA LYS A 179 20.88 -21.99 -8.88
C LYS A 179 19.45 -21.42 -8.90
N ASN A 180 19.07 -20.72 -7.83
CA ASN A 180 17.77 -20.10 -7.64
C ASN A 180 17.80 -18.57 -7.86
N HIS A 181 18.90 -18.05 -8.42
CA HIS A 181 19.01 -16.68 -8.90
C HIS A 181 19.06 -16.71 -10.43
N PHE A 182 18.09 -16.07 -11.07
CA PHE A 182 17.98 -16.05 -12.51
C PHE A 182 18.52 -14.72 -13.03
N VAL A 183 19.51 -14.77 -13.92
CA VAL A 183 20.04 -13.58 -14.58
C VAL A 183 19.04 -13.14 -15.64
N LEU A 184 18.48 -11.94 -15.49
CA LEU A 184 17.59 -11.36 -16.50
C LEU A 184 18.39 -10.68 -17.60
N ARG A 185 19.36 -9.84 -17.22
CA ARG A 185 20.14 -9.06 -18.18
C ARG A 185 21.43 -8.52 -17.58
N PHE A 186 22.43 -8.33 -18.44
CA PHE A 186 23.59 -7.47 -18.15
C PHE A 186 23.41 -6.08 -18.77
N VAL A 187 23.64 -5.03 -17.98
CA VAL A 187 23.65 -3.63 -18.40
C VAL A 187 25.10 -3.24 -18.68
N LEU A 188 25.48 -3.23 -19.96
CA LEU A 188 26.80 -2.81 -20.41
C LEU A 188 27.09 -1.36 -19.99
N PHE A 189 28.37 -1.02 -19.88
CA PHE A 189 28.82 0.34 -19.61
C PHE A 189 28.25 1.35 -20.62
N GLY A 190 27.74 2.48 -20.12
CA GLY A 190 27.02 3.49 -20.92
C GLY A 190 25.61 3.05 -21.35
N GLY A 191 25.19 1.83 -21.01
CA GLY A 191 23.84 1.33 -21.21
C GLY A 191 22.85 1.99 -20.26
N ASN A 192 21.65 2.27 -20.77
CA ASN A 192 20.60 2.87 -19.95
C ASN A 192 19.76 1.76 -19.29
N PHE A 193 19.88 1.64 -17.96
CA PHE A 193 19.09 0.72 -17.12
C PHE A 193 17.58 0.82 -17.40
N ASN A 194 17.05 2.03 -17.57
CA ASN A 194 15.62 2.26 -17.83
C ASN A 194 15.15 1.67 -19.17
N LYS A 195 16.04 1.52 -20.17
CA LYS A 195 15.68 0.85 -21.44
C LYS A 195 15.27 -0.61 -21.22
N PHE A 196 15.75 -1.25 -20.15
CA PHE A 196 15.36 -2.59 -19.77
C PHE A 196 14.26 -2.60 -18.71
N MET A 197 14.41 -1.80 -17.65
CA MET A 197 13.48 -1.87 -16.51
C MET A 197 12.07 -1.38 -16.82
N VAL A 198 11.93 -0.33 -17.64
CA VAL A 198 10.60 0.19 -17.99
C VAL A 198 9.73 -0.87 -18.68
N PRO A 199 10.19 -1.53 -19.77
CA PRO A 199 9.40 -2.59 -20.39
C PRO A 199 9.21 -3.79 -19.45
N PHE A 200 10.24 -4.19 -18.69
CA PHE A 200 10.12 -5.29 -17.73
C PHE A 200 9.01 -5.03 -16.68
N VAL A 201 9.03 -3.86 -16.03
CA VAL A 201 7.99 -3.50 -15.03
C VAL A 201 6.62 -3.41 -15.69
N SER A 202 6.53 -2.96 -16.95
CA SER A 202 5.27 -2.96 -17.69
C SER A 202 4.72 -4.38 -17.89
N GLU A 203 5.57 -5.33 -18.28
CA GLU A 203 5.20 -6.73 -18.44
C GLU A 203 4.78 -7.37 -17.10
N ILE A 204 5.50 -7.09 -16.01
CA ILE A 204 5.12 -7.58 -14.67
C ILE A 204 3.77 -7.00 -14.24
N LYS A 205 3.51 -5.69 -14.45
CA LYS A 205 2.21 -5.08 -14.15
C LYS A 205 1.06 -5.68 -14.95
N ASP A 206 1.34 -6.13 -16.17
CA ASP A 206 0.35 -6.88 -16.95
C ASP A 206 0.17 -8.30 -16.41
N PHE A 207 1.25 -8.93 -15.92
CA PHE A 207 1.18 -10.26 -15.30
C PHE A 207 0.53 -10.26 -13.90
N GLU A 208 0.59 -9.14 -13.17
CA GLU A 208 -0.14 -8.92 -11.90
C GLU A 208 -1.66 -9.05 -12.10
N LYS A 209 -2.17 -8.83 -13.32
CA LYS A 209 -3.58 -9.02 -13.67
C LYS A 209 -3.96 -10.50 -13.81
N GLY A 210 -2.98 -11.40 -13.79
CA GLY A 210 -3.15 -12.84 -13.88
C GLY A 210 -3.23 -13.36 -15.32
N LYS A 211 -2.74 -14.59 -15.51
CA LYS A 211 -2.71 -15.30 -16.80
C LYS A 211 -2.97 -16.80 -16.58
N ILE A 212 -3.67 -17.43 -17.52
CA ILE A 212 -3.80 -18.89 -17.53
C ILE A 212 -2.49 -19.48 -18.03
N MET A 213 -1.92 -20.40 -17.26
CA MET A 213 -0.72 -21.15 -17.62
C MET A 213 -0.89 -22.61 -17.26
N THR A 214 -0.36 -23.50 -18.10
CA THR A 214 -0.35 -24.93 -17.80
C THR A 214 0.83 -25.26 -16.88
N VAL A 215 0.53 -25.70 -15.66
CA VAL A 215 1.50 -26.06 -14.62
C VAL A 215 1.33 -27.54 -14.32
N GLN A 216 2.37 -28.34 -14.54
CA GLN A 216 2.34 -29.79 -14.32
C GLN A 216 1.17 -30.51 -15.02
N GLY A 217 0.80 -30.05 -16.22
CA GLY A 217 -0.29 -30.63 -17.02
C GLY A 217 -1.70 -30.16 -16.64
N GLN A 218 -1.84 -29.24 -15.67
CA GLN A 218 -3.12 -28.64 -15.30
C GLN A 218 -3.12 -27.14 -15.56
N ASP A 219 -4.22 -26.61 -16.10
CA ASP A 219 -4.39 -25.18 -16.24
C ASP A 219 -4.59 -24.52 -14.88
N ALA A 220 -3.78 -23.48 -14.63
CA ALA A 220 -3.79 -22.70 -13.41
C ALA A 220 -3.81 -21.21 -13.72
N TRP A 221 -4.43 -20.45 -12.81
CA TRP A 221 -4.40 -19.00 -12.83
C TRP A 221 -3.15 -18.52 -12.11
N VAL A 222 -2.16 -18.03 -12.86
CA VAL A 222 -0.88 -17.57 -12.32
C VAL A 222 -0.87 -16.05 -12.26
N ILE A 223 -0.52 -15.52 -11.10
CA ILE A 223 -0.31 -14.09 -10.86
C ILE A 223 1.14 -13.92 -10.41
N ALA A 224 1.87 -12.98 -10.98
CA ALA A 224 3.20 -12.62 -10.51
C ALA A 224 3.27 -11.11 -10.23
N ASP A 225 3.95 -10.73 -9.16
CA ASP A 225 4.10 -9.35 -8.73
C ASP A 225 5.54 -9.07 -8.30
N LEU A 226 6.04 -7.88 -8.61
CA LEU A 226 7.36 -7.41 -8.19
C LEU A 226 7.26 -6.84 -6.78
N GLY A 227 7.79 -7.58 -5.80
CA GLY A 227 7.59 -7.22 -4.41
C GLY A 227 8.76 -6.49 -3.77
N ILE A 228 9.99 -6.90 -4.06
CA ILE A 228 11.20 -6.24 -3.54
C ILE A 228 12.16 -5.94 -4.69
N VAL A 229 12.75 -4.75 -4.64
CA VAL A 229 13.88 -4.36 -5.47
C VAL A 229 15.03 -4.05 -4.52
N THR A 230 16.10 -4.82 -4.62
CA THR A 230 17.33 -4.61 -3.86
C THR A 230 18.44 -4.22 -4.83
N ALA A 231 19.35 -3.36 -4.37
CA ALA A 231 20.51 -2.98 -5.15
C ALA A 231 21.66 -2.63 -4.21
N ASP A 232 22.88 -2.69 -4.73
CA ASP A 232 24.07 -2.22 -4.03
C ASP A 232 23.94 -0.76 -3.61
N LEU A 233 24.60 -0.36 -2.51
CA LEU A 233 24.35 0.92 -1.84
C LEU A 233 24.40 2.15 -2.79
N PRO A 234 25.40 2.31 -3.68
CA PRO A 234 25.41 3.42 -4.65
C PRO A 234 24.19 3.42 -5.58
N GLN A 235 23.79 2.25 -6.08
CA GLN A 235 22.70 2.07 -7.03
C GLN A 235 21.34 2.19 -6.32
N GLY A 236 21.23 1.64 -5.11
CA GLY A 236 20.07 1.80 -4.24
C GLY A 236 19.81 3.28 -3.93
N ASN A 237 20.86 4.08 -3.72
CA ASN A 237 20.73 5.52 -3.57
C ASN A 237 20.20 6.18 -4.85
N ASP A 238 20.77 5.85 -6.01
CA ASP A 238 20.30 6.37 -7.29
C ASP A 238 18.83 5.96 -7.58
N LEU A 239 18.43 4.72 -7.27
CA LEU A 239 17.07 4.21 -7.39
C LEU A 239 16.08 4.88 -6.42
N ALA A 240 16.52 5.17 -5.18
CA ALA A 240 15.73 5.86 -4.18
C ALA A 240 15.66 7.38 -4.41
N GLY A 241 16.35 7.90 -5.43
CA GLY A 241 16.44 9.34 -5.71
C GLY A 241 17.29 10.12 -4.70
N VAL A 242 18.16 9.43 -3.97
CA VAL A 242 19.10 10.03 -3.02
C VAL A 242 20.21 10.71 -3.81
N MET A 243 20.34 12.03 -3.64
CA MET A 243 21.39 12.77 -4.33
C MET A 243 22.77 12.41 -3.78
N ARG A 244 23.76 12.33 -4.68
CA ARG A 244 25.16 12.00 -4.34
C ARG A 244 25.80 13.07 -3.45
N HIS A 245 26.96 12.76 -2.88
CA HIS A 245 27.73 13.65 -2.00
C HIS A 245 28.06 15.04 -2.59
N ASN A 246 28.00 15.20 -3.93
CA ASN A 246 28.18 16.48 -4.64
C ASN A 246 26.88 17.29 -4.79
N ALA A 247 25.79 16.90 -4.13
CA ALA A 247 24.55 17.66 -4.16
C ALA A 247 24.66 18.95 -3.36
N ASN A 248 24.12 20.05 -3.90
CA ASN A 248 24.08 21.35 -3.23
C ASN A 248 23.35 21.37 -1.87
N LYS A 249 22.63 20.29 -1.52
CA LYS A 249 21.91 20.15 -0.25
C LYS A 249 21.99 18.71 0.24
N GLY A 250 22.29 18.53 1.53
CA GLY A 250 22.36 17.21 2.17
C GLY A 250 20.99 16.55 2.33
N CYS A 251 21.00 15.23 2.58
CA CYS A 251 19.85 14.31 2.66
C CYS A 251 18.76 14.66 3.71
N HIS A 252 18.87 15.79 4.41
CA HIS A 252 17.92 16.24 5.45
C HIS A 252 17.39 17.68 5.28
N THR A 253 17.59 18.30 4.11
CA THR A 253 17.15 19.69 3.92
C THR A 253 15.71 19.74 3.42
N TYR A 254 14.73 19.66 4.33
CA TYR A 254 13.31 19.90 4.05
C TYR A 254 13.14 21.28 3.39
N LYS A 255 12.45 21.36 2.24
CA LYS A 255 11.90 22.63 1.76
C LYS A 255 10.71 22.97 2.66
N ILE A 256 10.91 23.82 3.65
CA ILE A 256 9.83 24.70 4.11
C ILE A 256 9.82 25.85 3.11
N ASP A 257 8.80 25.88 2.27
CA ASP A 257 8.52 27.05 1.44
C ASP A 257 8.04 28.14 2.40
N LYS A 258 8.93 29.06 2.75
CA LYS A 258 8.54 30.34 3.33
C LYS A 258 8.13 31.23 2.18
N GLY A 259 6.82 31.37 2.01
CA GLY A 259 6.10 32.52 1.48
C GLY A 259 6.70 33.25 0.28
N SER A 260 5.97 33.22 -0.83
CA SER A 260 5.77 34.39 -1.69
C SER A 260 4.29 34.63 -1.84
#